data_AF-A0A7S0A880-F1
#
_entry.id   AF-A0A7S0A880-F1
#
_cell.length_a   1.000
_cell.length_b   1.000
_cell.length_c   1.000
_cell.angle_alpha   90.00
_cell.angle_beta   90.00
_cell.angle_gamma   90.00
#
_symmetry.space_group_name_H-M   'P 1'
#
loop_
_entity.id
_entity.type
_entity.pdbx_description
1 polymer ?
#
loop_
_entity_poly.entity_id
_entity_poly.type
_entity_poly.pdbx_seq_one_letter_code
_entity_poly.pdbx_strand_id
1 'polypeptide(L)'
;PLRHRFFAVWEREAMAQEHQEYITQKVNPILENLVTQLLLERPEHLAPFMIKWLSEHAKTPAAAALTEGVNELNELKSELEQLQEEVRQLAEEVGEEASGKVAKAEEDEEEEEEEPPERRAARLSRHKKT
;
A
#
# COMPACT_ATOMS: atom_id res chain seq x y z
N PRO A 1 46.17 20.84 33.18
CA PRO A 1 45.73 20.25 31.89
C PRO A 1 45.38 18.74 31.93
N LEU A 2 46.11 17.90 32.67
CA LEU A 2 45.89 16.44 32.68
C LEU A 2 44.62 15.99 33.43
N ARG A 3 44.21 16.73 34.47
CA ARG A 3 43.01 16.42 35.27
C ARG A 3 41.68 16.51 34.49
N HIS A 4 41.59 17.41 33.50
CA HIS A 4 40.38 17.54 32.68
C HIS A 4 40.22 16.41 31.65
N ARG A 5 41.33 15.87 31.12
CA ARG A 5 41.26 14.76 30.16
C ARG A 5 40.86 13.44 30.82
N PHE A 6 41.29 13.22 32.06
CA PHE A 6 40.83 12.07 32.86
C PHE A 6 39.34 12.15 33.21
N PHE A 7 38.83 13.35 33.52
CA PHE A 7 37.42 13.54 33.84
C PHE A 7 36.50 13.27 32.64
N ALA A 8 36.88 13.76 31.46
CA ALA A 8 36.11 13.52 30.22
C ALA A 8 36.11 12.05 29.76
N VAL A 9 37.18 11.30 30.06
CA VAL A 9 37.23 9.85 29.77
C VAL A 9 36.32 9.09 30.73
N TRP A 10 36.37 9.42 32.02
CA TRP A 10 35.52 8.79 33.05
C TRP A 10 34.02 9.07 32.83
N GLU A 11 33.66 10.29 32.42
CA GLU A 11 32.28 10.65 32.09
C GLU A 11 31.75 9.90 30.86
N ARG A 12 32.63 9.64 29.87
CA ARG A 12 32.29 8.83 28.68
C ARG A 12 32.14 7.35 29.02
N GLU A 13 32.97 6.84 29.92
CA GLU A 13 32.87 5.47 30.44
C GLU A 13 31.63 5.28 31.31
N ALA A 14 31.29 6.24 32.17
CA ALA A 14 30.07 6.24 32.97
C ALA A 14 28.81 6.26 32.10
N MET A 15 28.74 7.13 31.09
CA MET A 15 27.66 7.14 30.10
C MET A 15 27.55 5.82 29.32
N ALA A 16 28.69 5.22 28.95
CA ALA A 16 28.69 3.90 28.30
C ALA A 16 28.15 2.81 29.23
N GLN A 17 28.43 2.90 30.53
CA GLN A 17 27.97 1.96 31.54
C GLN A 17 26.46 2.10 31.79
N GLU A 18 25.94 3.32 31.90
CA GLU A 18 24.51 3.59 32.00
C GLU A 18 23.74 3.09 30.76
N HIS A 19 24.28 3.31 29.56
CA HIS A 19 23.69 2.77 28.33
C HIS A 19 23.73 1.23 28.29
N GLN A 20 24.83 0.63 28.74
CA GLN A 20 24.97 -0.83 28.83
C GLN A 20 23.94 -1.43 29.80
N GLU A 21 23.73 -0.78 30.95
CA GLU A 21 22.72 -1.18 31.92
C GLU A 21 21.31 -1.02 31.35
N TYR A 22 21.02 0.06 30.62
CA TYR A 22 19.74 0.23 29.95
C TYR A 22 19.48 -0.86 28.91
N ILE A 23 20.47 -1.18 28.08
CA ILE A 23 20.36 -2.28 27.10
C ILE A 23 20.05 -3.59 27.84
N THR A 24 20.79 -3.89 28.90
CA THR A 24 20.67 -5.16 29.62
C THR A 24 19.35 -5.28 30.37
N GLN A 25 18.90 -4.21 31.03
CA GLN A 25 17.74 -4.25 31.92
C GLN A 25 16.42 -3.94 31.21
N LYS A 26 16.44 -3.18 30.11
CA LYS A 26 15.23 -2.72 29.42
C LYS A 26 15.10 -3.28 28.01
N VAL A 27 16.18 -3.26 27.22
CA VAL A 27 16.11 -3.67 25.81
C VAL A 27 16.12 -5.20 25.67
N ASN A 28 17.06 -5.89 26.32
CA ASN A 28 17.20 -7.34 26.20
C ASN A 28 15.92 -8.11 26.56
N PRO A 29 15.21 -7.80 27.68
CA PRO A 29 13.97 -8.51 28.01
C PRO A 29 12.88 -8.36 26.93
N ILE A 30 12.82 -7.21 26.25
CA ILE A 30 11.87 -6.97 25.15
C ILE A 30 12.26 -7.81 23.93
N LEU A 31 13.55 -7.84 23.58
CA LEU A 31 14.06 -8.63 22.47
C LEU A 31 13.90 -10.14 22.72
N GLU A 32 14.17 -10.63 23.92
CA GLU A 32 13.99 -12.04 24.29
C GLU A 32 12.53 -12.48 24.17
N ASN A 33 11.60 -11.64 24.60
CA ASN A 33 10.17 -11.89 24.46
C ASN A 33 9.73 -11.89 22.98
N LEU A 34 10.18 -10.93 22.18
CA LEU A 34 9.92 -10.89 20.74
C LEU A 34 10.41 -12.17 20.03
N VAL A 35 11.65 -12.59 20.33
CA VAL A 35 12.24 -13.80 19.75
C VAL A 35 11.45 -15.04 20.18
N THR A 36 11.04 -15.11 21.44
CA THR A 36 10.18 -16.20 21.94
C THR A 36 8.89 -16.29 21.13
N GLN A 37 8.25 -15.15 20.87
CA GLN A 37 7.00 -15.10 20.09
C GLN A 37 7.21 -15.47 18.62
N LEU A 38 8.31 -15.05 18.01
CA LEU A 38 8.68 -15.48 16.65
C LEU A 38 8.87 -16.99 16.54
N LEU A 39 9.47 -17.62 17.55
CA LEU A 39 9.68 -19.07 17.56
C LEU A 39 8.39 -19.86 17.78
N LEU A 40 7.42 -19.28 18.49
CA LEU A 40 6.10 -19.87 18.75
C LEU A 40 5.18 -19.76 17.53
N GLU A 41 5.00 -18.56 16.99
CA GLU A 41 4.06 -18.31 15.90
C GLU A 41 4.61 -18.71 14.52
N ARG A 42 5.94 -18.70 14.37
CA ARG A 42 6.65 -18.95 13.09
C ARG A 42 5.96 -18.28 11.89
N PRO A 43 5.80 -16.94 11.94
CA PRO A 43 5.11 -16.23 10.88
C PRO A 43 5.88 -16.35 9.56
N GLU A 44 5.14 -16.42 8.47
CA GLU A 44 5.69 -16.50 7.10
C GLU A 44 6.44 -15.21 6.72
N HIS A 45 6.01 -14.09 7.28
CA HIS A 45 6.62 -12.77 7.11
C HIS A 45 7.13 -12.20 8.44
N LEU A 46 8.44 -12.31 8.68
CA LEU A 46 9.09 -11.91 9.92
C LEU A 46 9.01 -10.41 10.18
N ALA A 47 9.31 -9.58 9.18
CA ALA A 47 9.41 -8.13 9.37
C ALA A 47 8.05 -7.47 9.75
N PRO A 48 6.93 -7.75 9.06
CA PRO A 48 5.62 -7.23 9.47
C PRO A 48 5.22 -7.66 10.87
N PHE A 49 5.49 -8.92 11.24
CA PHE A 49 5.20 -9.44 12.57
C PHE A 49 5.99 -8.70 13.65
N MET A 50 7.31 -8.54 13.46
CA MET A 50 8.17 -7.85 14.43
C MET A 50 7.74 -6.40 14.63
N ILE A 51 7.37 -5.69 13.56
CA ILE A 51 6.90 -4.30 13.64
C ILE A 51 5.61 -4.25 14.46
N LYS A 52 4.61 -5.07 14.11
CA LYS A 52 3.34 -5.12 14.85
C LYS A 52 3.57 -5.41 16.33
N TRP A 53 4.34 -6.45 16.64
CA TRP A 53 4.62 -6.87 18.00
C TRP A 53 5.32 -5.77 18.82
N LEU A 54 6.34 -5.13 18.23
CA LEU A 54 7.08 -4.06 18.88
C LEU A 54 6.22 -2.81 19.07
N SER A 55 5.34 -2.49 18.14
CA SER A 55 4.41 -1.36 18.26
C SER A 55 3.40 -1.57 19.39
N GLU A 56 2.87 -2.79 19.55
CA GLU A 56 1.95 -3.13 20.65
C GLU A 56 2.64 -3.11 22.02
N HIS A 57 3.93 -3.48 22.09
CA HIS A 57 4.69 -3.54 23.34
C HIS A 57 5.43 -2.25 23.69
N ALA A 58 5.73 -1.41 22.71
CA ALA A 58 6.29 -0.08 22.94
C ALA A 58 5.18 0.83 23.45
N LYS A 59 5.09 1.03 24.76
CA LYS A 59 4.17 1.99 25.39
C LYS A 59 4.58 3.45 25.13
N THR A 60 4.83 3.81 23.88
CA THR A 60 5.15 5.18 23.46
C THR A 60 4.02 5.75 22.61
N PRO A 61 3.72 7.05 22.71
CA PRO A 61 2.68 7.68 21.89
C PRO A 61 2.99 7.57 20.38
N ALA A 62 4.27 7.47 20.00
CA ALA A 62 4.69 7.23 18.62
C ALA A 62 4.36 5.82 18.14
N ALA A 63 4.40 4.82 19.02
CA ALA A 63 4.01 3.47 18.70
C ALA A 63 2.50 3.34 18.51
N ALA A 64 1.68 4.04 19.29
CA ALA A 64 0.22 4.10 19.09
C ALA A 64 -0.14 4.61 17.68
N ALA A 65 0.48 5.71 17.24
CA ALA A 65 0.28 6.25 15.90
C ALA A 65 0.78 5.32 14.77
N LEU A 66 1.87 4.57 14.99
CA LEU A 66 2.36 3.58 14.03
C LEU A 66 1.44 2.35 13.97
N THR A 67 0.84 1.96 15.11
CA THR A 67 -0.06 0.81 15.19
C THR A 67 -1.38 1.12 14.49
N GLU A 68 -1.94 2.32 14.69
CA GLU A 68 -3.12 2.81 13.96
C GLU A 68 -2.85 2.82 12.45
N GLY A 69 -1.74 3.41 12.00
CA GLY A 69 -1.42 3.44 10.56
C GLY A 69 -1.17 2.07 9.94
N VAL A 70 -0.61 1.10 10.68
CA VAL A 70 -0.42 -0.28 10.19
C VAL A 70 -1.75 -1.04 10.14
N ASN A 71 -2.66 -0.82 11.10
CA ASN A 71 -3.98 -1.41 11.08
C ASN A 71 -4.83 -0.87 9.93
N GLU A 72 -4.88 0.45 9.75
CA GLU A 72 -5.57 1.10 8.62
C GLU A 72 -5.03 0.61 7.28
N LEU A 73 -3.70 0.47 7.15
CA LEU A 73 -3.07 -0.03 5.92
C LEU A 73 -3.40 -1.50 5.63
N ASN A 74 -3.56 -2.34 6.65
CA ASN A 74 -3.97 -3.73 6.47
C ASN A 74 -5.46 -3.84 6.12
N GLU A 75 -6.31 -3.03 6.75
CA GLU A 75 -7.74 -2.92 6.42
C GLU A 75 -7.93 -2.46 4.97
N LEU A 76 -7.24 -1.40 4.56
CA LEU A 76 -7.27 -0.92 3.17
C LEU A 76 -6.81 -1.98 2.19
N LYS A 77 -5.75 -2.75 2.50
CA LYS A 77 -5.29 -3.84 1.63
C LYS A 77 -6.33 -4.94 1.47
N SER A 78 -6.98 -5.34 2.57
CA SER A 78 -8.06 -6.33 2.53
C SER A 78 -9.25 -5.83 1.72
N GLU A 79 -9.62 -4.56 1.87
CA GLU A 79 -10.72 -3.94 1.12
C GLU A 79 -10.38 -3.84 -0.37
N LEU A 80 -9.13 -3.51 -0.70
CA LEU A 80 -8.63 -3.47 -2.09
C LEU A 80 -8.68 -4.86 -2.73
N GLU A 81 -8.27 -5.92 -2.02
CA GLU A 81 -8.37 -7.30 -2.51
C GLU A 81 -9.83 -7.74 -2.74
N GLN A 82 -10.74 -7.40 -1.83
CA GLN A 82 -12.17 -7.68 -1.98
C GLN A 82 -12.77 -6.95 -3.19
N LEU A 83 -12.50 -5.66 -3.32
CA LEU A 83 -12.96 -4.85 -4.45
C LEU A 83 -12.40 -5.37 -5.78
N GLN A 84 -11.13 -5.79 -5.83
CA GLN A 84 -10.54 -6.38 -7.03
C GLN A 84 -11.17 -7.72 -7.42
N GLU A 85 -11.55 -8.52 -6.44
CA GLU A 85 -12.26 -9.78 -6.66
C GLU A 85 -13.69 -9.53 -7.14
N GLU A 86 -14.40 -8.58 -6.54
CA GLU A 86 -15.73 -8.16 -7.02
C GLU A 86 -15.68 -7.61 -8.45
N VAL A 87 -14.71 -6.76 -8.78
CA VAL A 87 -14.52 -6.25 -10.14
C VAL A 87 -14.25 -7.40 -11.11
N ARG A 88 -13.50 -8.43 -10.71
CA ARG A 88 -13.22 -9.59 -11.54
C ARG A 88 -14.47 -10.42 -11.81
N GLN A 89 -15.25 -10.70 -10.77
CA GLN A 89 -16.50 -11.45 -10.87
C GLN A 89 -17.53 -10.71 -11.74
N LEU A 90 -17.69 -9.40 -11.53
CA LEU A 90 -18.58 -8.57 -12.34
C LEU A 90 -18.10 -8.46 -13.79
N ALA A 91 -16.79 -8.40 -14.04
CA ALA A 91 -16.25 -8.38 -15.40
C ALA A 91 -16.48 -9.71 -16.14
N GLU A 92 -16.44 -10.83 -15.42
CA GLU A 92 -16.77 -12.16 -15.95
C GLU A 92 -18.27 -12.28 -16.26
N GLU A 93 -19.14 -11.85 -15.33
CA GLU A 93 -20.59 -11.87 -15.49
C GLU A 93 -21.07 -10.96 -16.64
N VAL A 94 -20.50 -9.76 -16.78
CA VAL A 94 -20.75 -8.86 -17.91
C VAL A 94 -20.19 -9.40 -19.22
N GLY A 95 -19.05 -10.12 -19.18
CA GLY A 95 -18.48 -10.81 -20.34
C GLY A 95 -19.33 -11.97 -20.83
N GLU A 96 -19.95 -12.72 -19.92
CA GLU A 96 -20.87 -13.80 -20.22
C GLU A 96 -22.24 -13.29 -20.72
N GLU A 97 -22.78 -12.21 -20.14
CA GLU A 97 -24.02 -11.59 -20.64
C GLU A 97 -23.84 -10.95 -22.03
N ALA A 98 -22.65 -10.44 -22.36
CA ALA A 98 -22.35 -9.92 -23.69
C ALA A 98 -22.20 -11.05 -24.75
N SER A 99 -21.73 -12.24 -24.36
CA SER A 99 -21.61 -13.37 -25.29
C SER A 99 -22.94 -14.14 -25.49
N GLY A 100 -23.90 -14.01 -24.57
CA GLY A 100 -25.20 -14.71 -24.63
C GLY A 100 -26.28 -14.04 -25.47
N LYS A 101 -26.09 -12.80 -25.94
CA LYS A 101 -27.16 -11.99 -26.56
C LYS A 101 -26.94 -11.56 -28.01
N VAL A 102 -25.84 -11.96 -28.67
CA VAL A 102 -25.49 -11.47 -30.02
C VAL A 102 -25.69 -12.51 -31.14
N ALA A 103 -26.23 -13.70 -30.87
CA ALA A 103 -26.41 -14.73 -31.91
C ALA A 103 -27.82 -14.82 -32.52
N LYS A 104 -28.75 -13.87 -32.26
CA LYS A 104 -30.09 -13.91 -32.88
C LYS A 104 -30.76 -12.54 -33.01
N ALA A 105 -30.28 -11.75 -33.96
CA ALA A 105 -31.08 -10.79 -34.74
C ALA A 105 -30.14 -10.12 -35.76
N GLU A 106 -29.93 -10.78 -36.90
CA GLU A 106 -29.63 -10.06 -38.15
C GLU A 106 -30.93 -9.43 -38.68
N GLU A 107 -30.76 -8.40 -39.50
CA GLU A 107 -31.74 -7.61 -40.25
C GLU A 107 -32.46 -6.48 -39.49
N ASP A 108 -31.87 -5.27 -39.54
CA ASP A 108 -32.48 -4.21 -40.36
C ASP A 108 -31.46 -3.11 -40.73
N GLU A 109 -31.65 -2.54 -41.91
CA GLU A 109 -30.91 -1.50 -42.64
C GLU A 109 -30.73 -0.21 -41.78
N GLU A 110 -29.70 0.64 -41.91
CA GLU A 110 -29.29 1.43 -43.07
C GLU A 110 -27.83 1.92 -42.92
N GLU A 111 -27.10 1.93 -44.05
CA GLU A 111 -25.83 2.64 -44.22
C GLU A 111 -26.01 4.16 -44.09
N GLU A 112 -25.28 4.82 -43.19
CA GLU A 112 -24.98 6.25 -43.33
C GLU A 112 -23.45 6.42 -43.46
N GLU A 113 -22.98 6.55 -44.70
CA GLU A 113 -21.62 6.97 -45.05
C GLU A 113 -21.33 8.36 -44.45
N GLU A 114 -20.50 8.46 -43.42
CA GLU A 114 -19.89 9.74 -43.07
C GLU A 114 -18.81 10.11 -44.12
N GLU A 115 -19.21 10.87 -45.15
CA GLU A 115 -18.26 11.48 -46.08
C GLU A 115 -17.28 12.41 -45.33
N PRO A 116 -15.95 12.29 -45.55
CA PRO A 116 -14.96 13.12 -44.88
C PRO A 116 -15.09 14.63 -45.25
N PRO A 117 -14.81 15.53 -44.29
CA PRO A 117 -15.23 16.93 -44.31
C PRO A 117 -14.64 17.82 -45.43
N GLU A 118 -13.69 17.32 -46.22
CA GLU A 118 -13.02 18.12 -47.24
C GLU A 118 -13.88 18.41 -48.48
N ARG A 119 -14.94 17.62 -48.75
CA ARG A 119 -15.85 17.86 -49.88
C ARG A 119 -16.96 18.87 -49.59
N ARG A 120 -17.28 19.11 -48.31
CA ARG A 120 -18.26 20.13 -47.90
C ARG A 120 -17.79 21.56 -48.20
N ALA A 121 -16.50 21.83 -48.12
CA ALA A 121 -15.92 23.16 -48.38
C ALA A 121 -16.00 23.58 -49.87
N ALA A 122 -16.05 22.64 -50.81
CA ALA A 122 -16.08 22.93 -52.24
C ALA A 122 -17.46 23.36 -52.77
N ARG A 123 -18.56 22.99 -52.09
CA ARG A 123 -19.94 23.34 -52.50
C ARG A 123 -20.36 24.76 -52.11
N LEU A 124 -19.84 25.28 -51.00
CA LEU A 124 -20.16 26.64 -50.53
C LEU A 124 -19.48 27.75 -51.36
N SER A 125 -18.38 27.46 -52.06
CA SER A 125 -17.73 28.42 -52.95
C SER A 125 -18.41 28.61 -54.30
N ARG A 126 -19.40 27.77 -54.67
CA ARG A 126 -20.08 27.85 -55.98
C ARG A 126 -21.41 28.62 -55.94
N HIS A 127 -21.95 28.94 -54.76
CA HIS A 127 -23.24 29.63 -54.59
C HIS A 127 -23.14 31.14 -54.34
N LYS A 128 -21.94 31.72 -54.37
CA LYS A 128 -21.73 33.19 -54.25
C LYS A 128 -21.51 33.91 -55.58
N LYS A 129 -21.80 33.26 -56.72
CA LYS A 129 -21.59 33.87 -58.03
C LYS A 129 -22.77 33.65 -58.97
N THR A 130 -23.88 34.34 -58.68
CA THR A 130 -24.79 34.99 -59.63
C THR A 130 -25.67 35.95 -58.86
#